data_AF-A0A3D3T4H7-F1
#
_entry.id   AF-A0A3D3T4H7-F1
#
_cell.length_a   1.000
_cell.length_b   1.000
_cell.length_c   1.000
_cell.angle_alpha   90.00
_cell.angle_beta   90.00
_cell.angle_gamma   90.00
#
_symmetry.space_group_name_H-M   'P 1'
#
loop_
_entity.id
_entity.type
_entity.pdbx_description
1 polymer ?
#
loop_
_entity_poly.entity_id
_entity_poly.type
_entity_poly.pdbx_seq_one_letter_code
_entity_poly.pdbx_strand_id
1 'polypeptide(L)' 'VLVGTASVESSELMSDLLTKAKIEHQVLNAKFHEKEAKIIAEAGRPGVVTIATNMAGRGTDIVLGGNWEA' A
#
# COMPACT_ATOMS: atom_id res chain seq x y z
N VAL A 1 -8.03 1.06 2.36
CA VAL A 1 -7.98 2.22 1.42
C VAL A 1 -6.67 2.16 0.66
N LEU A 2 -6.70 2.29 -0.67
CA LEU A 2 -5.49 2.31 -1.50
C LEU A 2 -5.31 3.71 -2.13
N VAL A 3 -4.13 4.29 -1.98
CA VAL A 3 -3.76 5.60 -2.53
C VAL A 3 -2.70 5.40 -3.60
N GLY A 4 -3.01 5.77 -4.84
CA GLY A 4 -2.04 5.73 -5.95
C GLY A 4 -1.30 7.05 -6.10
N THR A 5 0.01 7.01 -6.29
CA THR A 5 0.84 8.18 -6.63
C THR A 5 1.64 7.92 -7.90
N ALA A 6 2.02 8.99 -8.60
CA ALA A 6 2.81 8.91 -9.83
C ALA A 6 4.34 8.92 -9.58
N SER A 7 4.79 9.28 -8.37
CA SER A 7 6.21 9.37 -8.03
C SER A 7 6.48 9.01 -6.58
N VAL A 8 7.72 8.60 -6.30
CA VAL A 8 8.14 8.22 -4.95
C VAL A 8 8.08 9.43 -4.01
N GLU A 9 8.46 10.62 -4.49
CA GLU A 9 8.40 11.86 -3.72
C GLU A 9 6.97 12.18 -3.26
N SER A 10 5.99 11.94 -4.13
CA SER A 10 4.57 12.12 -3.80
C SER A 10 4.10 11.10 -2.75
N SER A 11 4.62 9.86 -2.81
CA SER A 11 4.34 8.83 -1.79
C SER A 11 4.92 9.19 -0.44
N GLU A 12 6.16 9.68 -0.39
CA GLU A 12 6.82 10.11 0.86
C GLU A 12 6.08 11.33 1.46
N LEU A 13 5.70 12.30 0.64
CA LEU A 13 4.90 13.44 1.10
C LEU A 13 3.56 12.98 1.72
N MET A 14 2.88 12.03 1.07
CA MET A 14 1.63 11.48 1.59
C MET A 14 1.85 10.69 2.89
N SER A 15 2.93 9.91 2.96
CA SER A 15 3.36 9.17 4.14
C SER A 15 3.58 10.10 5.34
N ASP A 16 4.25 11.23 5.14
CA ASP A 16 4.48 12.24 6.18
C ASP A 16 3.16 12.86 6.67
N LEU A 17 2.23 13.14 5.77
CA LEU A 17 0.91 13.69 6.12
C LEU A 17 0.09 12.69 6.94
N LEU A 18 0.06 11.42 6.53
CA LEU A 18 -0.63 10.35 7.25
C LEU A 18 0.01 10.09 8.62
N THR A 19 1.34 10.11 8.70
CA THR A 19 2.08 10.00 9.96
C THR A 19 1.70 11.13 10.93
N LYS A 20 1.65 12.38 10.46
CA LYS A 20 1.22 13.54 11.26
C LYS A 20 -0.24 13.39 11.72
N ALA A 21 -1.09 12.81 10.89
CA ALA A 21 -2.47 12.49 11.23
C ALA A 21 -2.62 11.24 12.13
N LYS A 22 -1.52 10.58 12.50
CA LYS A 22 -1.48 9.34 13.29
C LYS A 22 -2.25 8.18 12.64
N ILE A 23 -2.21 8.11 11.31
CA ILE A 23 -2.80 7.03 10.52
C ILE A 23 -1.69 6.07 10.15
N GLU A 24 -1.78 4.83 10.65
CA GLU A 24 -0.89 3.76 10.23
C GLU A 24 -1.13 3.44 8.75
N HIS A 25 -0.04 3.36 8.00
CA HIS A 25 -0.09 3.11 6.56
C HIS A 25 1.18 2.41 6.10
N GLN A 26 1.13 1.85 4.89
CA GLN A 26 2.26 1.19 4.25
C GLN A 26 2.57 1.85 2.91
N VAL A 27 3.84 1.91 2.53
CA VAL A 27 4.27 2.52 1.27
C VAL A 27 4.93 1.48 0.37
N LEU A 28 4.46 1.38 -0.87
CA LEU A 28 4.99 0.51 -1.92
C LEU A 28 5.64 1.38 -3.00
N ASN A 29 6.92 1.11 -3.27
CA ASN A 29 7.74 1.91 -4.18
C ASN A 29 8.30 1.11 -5.36
N ALA A 30 7.76 -0.09 -5.62
CA ALA A 30 8.16 -0.97 -6.71
C ALA A 30 9.63 -1.42 -6.66
N LYS A 31 10.25 -1.43 -5.47
CA LYS A 31 11.63 -1.89 -5.27
C LYS A 31 11.71 -3.38 -4.95
N PHE A 32 10.69 -3.92 -4.26
CA PHE A 32 10.73 -5.31 -3.77
C PHE A 32 9.44 -6.06 -4.10
N HIS A 33 9.31 -6.53 -5.34
CA HIS A 33 8.07 -7.11 -5.85
C HIS A 33 7.47 -8.22 -4.96
N GLU A 34 8.24 -9.21 -4.50
CA GLU A 34 7.70 -10.29 -3.66
C GLU A 34 7.21 -9.82 -2.27
N LYS A 35 7.93 -8.88 -1.64
CA LYS A 35 7.53 -8.35 -0.33
C LYS A 35 6.33 -7.44 -0.46
N GLU A 36 6.33 -6.60 -1.50
CA GLU A 36 5.23 -5.69 -1.80
C GLU A 36 3.96 -6.46 -2.19
N ALA A 37 4.08 -7.59 -2.89
CA ALA A 37 2.97 -8.50 -3.17
C ALA A 37 2.32 -9.02 -1.88
N LYS A 38 3.11 -9.41 -0.88
CA LYS A 38 2.57 -9.83 0.43
C LYS A 38 1.86 -8.70 1.15
N ILE A 39 2.40 -7.48 1.06
CA ILE A 39 1.78 -6.30 1.68
C ILE A 39 0.46 -5.94 0.98
N ILE A 40 0.45 -5.86 -0.34
CA ILE A 40 -0.73 -5.44 -1.11
C ILE A 40 -1.86 -6.48 -1.01
N ALA A 41 -1.55 -7.77 -0.88
CA ALA A 41 -2.54 -8.82 -0.63
C ALA A 41 -3.37 -8.55 0.64
N GLU A 42 -2.79 -7.85 1.62
CA GLU A 42 -3.45 -7.50 2.89
C GLU A 42 -4.10 -6.10 2.88
N ALA A 43 -3.98 -5.34 1.78
CA ALA A 43 -4.52 -3.98 1.68
C ALA A 43 -6.06 -3.91 1.76
N GLY A 44 -6.74 -5.05 1.56
CA GLY A 44 -8.19 -5.17 1.65
C GLY A 44 -8.73 -5.39 3.07
N ARG A 45 -7.87 -5.55 4.08
CA ARG A 45 -8.30 -5.67 5.48
C ARG A 45 -8.88 -4.33 6.00
N PRO A 46 -9.91 -4.37 6.87
CA PRO A 46 -10.45 -3.16 7.49
C PRO A 46 -9.37 -2.36 8.24
N GLY A 47 -9.39 -1.03 8.10
CA GLY A 47 -8.44 -0.12 8.75
C GLY A 47 -7.08 -0.01 8.07
N VAL A 48 -6.77 -0.83 7.06
CA VAL A 48 -5.49 -0.76 6.36
C VAL A 48 -5.49 0.38 5.34
N VAL A 49 -4.41 1.17 5.36
CA VAL A 49 -4.11 2.21 4.37
C VAL A 49 -2.80 1.86 3.68
N THR A 50 -2.83 1.81 2.35
CA THR A 50 -1.65 1.48 1.54
C THR A 50 -1.45 2.55 0.47
N ILE A 51 -0.23 3.07 0.35
CA ILE A 51 0.22 4.00 -0.69
C ILE A 51 1.01 3.19 -1.72
N ALA A 52 0.66 3.28 -3.00
CA ALA A 52 1.33 2.58 -4.09
C ALA A 52 1.83 3.54 -5.16
N THR A 53 3.13 3.52 -5.42
CA THR A 53 3.80 4.35 -6.42
C THR A 53 3.77 3.66 -7.78
N ASN A 54 3.32 4.32 -8.85
CA ASN A 54 3.34 3.80 -10.23
C ASN A 54 2.83 2.35 -10.36
N MET A 55 1.70 2.05 -9.70
CA MET A 55 1.12 0.70 -9.63
C MET A 55 2.01 -0.37 -8.98
N ALA A 56 2.82 0.02 -7.98
CA ALA A 56 3.48 -0.95 -7.11
C ALA A 56 2.46 -1.96 -6.54
N GLY A 57 2.82 -3.25 -6.58
CA GLY A 57 1.89 -4.35 -6.28
C GLY A 57 1.06 -4.85 -7.47
N ARG A 58 1.34 -4.40 -8.70
CA ARG A 58 0.70 -4.94 -9.92
C ARG A 58 0.85 -6.46 -9.99
N GLY A 59 -0.24 -7.15 -10.32
CA GLY A 59 -0.28 -8.60 -10.48
C GLY A 59 -0.65 -9.35 -9.20
N THR A 60 -1.00 -8.63 -8.13
CA THR A 60 -1.55 -9.20 -6.90
C THR A 60 -2.95 -8.67 -6.66
N ASP A 61 -3.91 -9.56 -6.45
CA ASP A 61 -5.30 -9.18 -6.17
C ASP A 61 -5.47 -8.68 -4.74
N ILE A 62 -6.32 -7.65 -4.57
CA ILE A 62 -6.68 -7.10 -3.27
C ILE A 62 -8.06 -7.65 -2.89
N VAL A 63 -8.09 -8.66 -2.04
CA VAL A 63 -9.34 -9.28 -1.57
C VAL A 63 -9.89 -8.49 -0.37
N LEU A 64 -11.14 -8.05 -0.44
CA LEU A 64 -11.81 -7.36 0.66
C LEU A 64 -11.98 -8.29 1.86
N GLY A 65 -11.56 -7.85 3.04
CA GLY A 65 -11.48 -8.68 4.25
C GLY A 65 -10.11 -9.34 4.46
N GLY A 66 -9.18 -9.20 3.51
CA GLY A 66 -7.89 -9.89 3.51
C GLY A 66 -7.96 -11.27 2.90
N ASN A 67 -6.81 -11.84 2.53
CA ASN A 67 -6.76 -13.21 2.04
C ASN A 67 -6.74 -14.17 3.24
N TRP A 68 -7.78 -14.99 3.39
CA TRP A 68 -7.88 -15.98 4.48
C TRP A 68 -6.93 -17.18 4.27
N GLU A 69 -6.39 -17.34 3.06
CA GLU A 69 -5.50 -18.45 2.65
C GLU A 69 -4.00 -18.07 2.60
N ALA A 70 -3.63 -16.80 2.87
CA ALA A 70 -2.24 -16.31 2.72
C ALA A 70 -1.34 -16.60 3.92
#